data_AF-L0DXQ3-F1
#
_entry.id   AF-L0DXQ3-F1
#
_cell.length_a   1.000
_cell.length_b   1.000
_cell.length_c   1.000
_cell.angle_alpha   90.00
_cell.angle_beta   90.00
_cell.angle_gamma   90.00
#
_symmetry.space_group_name_H-M   'P 1'
#
loop_
_entity.id
_entity.type
_entity.pdbx_description
1 polymer ?
#
loop_
_entity_poly.entity_id
_entity_poly.type
_entity_poly.pdbx_seq_one_letter_code
_entity_poly.pdbx_strand_id
1 'polypeptide(L)'
;MTRRLVSFLGTGDYTPTRYAWPEFGSLETAYVAEALAVLGNVDEVSLLATDDAWRRHGETLERSLGAYGKAVCRRSLPDGRTEEDLWEQFRVLRDVCAMRADDALLLDITHGFRTQPFFAGAVLSVLRASGQQGPDIRLLYGEYRKDEPESPVWDMTLFLELLDWSQALGLFLQTGVADPVVALSRRQEGRQRARQLAAGKRDWPRFGKLATALKAFADDLAAVRVASLITGYEQDTRRKGKARGTADQLMAAVDQMRAEVDRNLPPLSGILDQIVELARPLAAPRLASEQGQQAMTALARQYLAFGRLPEAVAVVREAAVCRYAGDPSAVEVNSPSFSQAARLELDTSWTKADPDAKSIAEVRNDIEHCGFRTQPLSAEVLKESVTRLVQQTKDAGDAPSKPGHEGRTYFVTRHPGAAEWAEQESIPVDEFVHHLDTARIQWGDTVIGTLPVQLIAQVCERGGRYHHLTLDLPAEFRGRELTADELRACRARLETFTARCVD
;
A
#
# COMPACT_ATOMS: atom_id res chain seq x y z
N MET A 1 15.62 29.46 -16.05
CA MET A 1 16.02 28.34 -15.17
C MET A 1 17.40 28.67 -14.67
N THR A 2 17.51 28.98 -13.38
CA THR A 2 18.80 29.29 -12.75
C THR A 2 19.30 28.03 -12.05
N ARG A 3 20.60 27.76 -12.16
CA ARG A 3 21.28 26.70 -11.42
C ARG A 3 22.07 27.31 -10.28
N ARG A 4 21.76 26.93 -9.05
CA ARG A 4 22.43 27.45 -7.86
C ARG A 4 23.16 26.34 -7.13
N LEU A 5 24.39 26.62 -6.70
CA LEU A 5 25.11 25.84 -5.71
C LEU A 5 24.91 26.49 -4.33
N VAL A 6 24.58 25.69 -3.33
CA VAL A 6 24.69 26.05 -1.90
C VAL A 6 25.80 25.20 -1.33
N SER A 7 26.84 25.82 -0.79
CA SER A 7 28.03 25.15 -0.25
C SER A 7 28.49 25.82 1.04
N PHE A 8 29.13 25.04 1.91
CA PHE A 8 29.62 25.50 3.21
C PHE A 8 31.13 25.74 3.14
N LEU A 9 31.60 26.73 3.88
CA LEU A 9 33.02 27.01 4.04
C LEU A 9 33.46 26.65 5.46
N GLY A 10 34.37 25.69 5.56
CA GLY A 10 35.08 25.35 6.80
C GLY A 10 36.36 26.18 7.01
N THR A 11 37.05 25.89 8.11
CA THR A 11 38.30 26.56 8.51
C THR A 11 39.55 25.71 8.33
N GLY A 12 39.42 24.49 7.78
CA GLY A 12 40.52 23.56 7.58
C GLY A 12 41.52 24.02 6.52
N ASP A 13 42.68 23.38 6.48
CA ASP A 13 43.74 23.70 5.52
C ASP A 13 43.43 23.01 4.18
N TYR A 14 42.93 23.78 3.21
CA TYR A 14 42.60 23.26 1.91
C TYR A 14 43.84 23.18 1.02
N THR A 15 44.06 22.01 0.44
CA THR A 15 45.14 21.76 -0.51
C THR A 15 44.56 21.33 -1.85
N PRO A 16 45.17 21.72 -2.98
CA PRO A 16 44.71 21.30 -4.30
C PRO A 16 44.61 19.79 -4.42
N THR A 17 43.51 19.34 -5.02
CA THR A 17 43.28 17.96 -5.42
C THR A 17 42.46 17.93 -6.71
N ARG A 18 42.43 16.77 -7.38
CA ARG A 18 41.63 16.57 -8.58
C ARG A 18 40.27 16.01 -8.19
N TYR A 19 39.28 16.89 -8.03
CA TYR A 19 37.91 16.47 -7.78
C TYR A 19 37.31 15.84 -9.03
N ALA A 20 36.80 14.62 -8.90
CA ALA A 20 36.19 13.87 -9.99
C ALA A 20 34.69 13.67 -9.73
N TRP A 21 33.84 14.22 -10.59
CA TRP A 21 32.40 14.02 -10.55
C TRP A 21 31.99 13.13 -11.72
N PRO A 22 31.59 11.86 -11.47
CA PRO A 22 31.09 10.98 -12.52
C PRO A 22 30.04 11.68 -13.39
N GLU A 23 30.12 11.49 -14.71
CA GLU A 23 29.28 12.13 -15.74
C GLU A 23 29.63 13.61 -16.07
N PHE A 24 30.31 14.34 -15.17
CA PHE A 24 30.61 15.78 -15.35
C PHE A 24 32.10 16.08 -15.53
N GLY A 25 32.99 15.10 -15.32
CA GLY A 25 34.42 15.22 -15.51
C GLY A 25 35.16 15.53 -14.21
N SER A 26 36.25 16.28 -14.30
CA SER A 26 37.12 16.55 -13.16
C SER A 26 37.72 17.95 -13.20
N LEU A 27 37.97 18.54 -12.03
CA LEU A 27 38.65 19.82 -11.89
C LEU A 27 39.72 19.75 -10.80
N GLU A 28 40.91 20.28 -11.09
CA GLU A 28 41.95 20.45 -10.07
C GLU A 28 41.75 21.78 -9.35
N THR A 29 41.51 21.71 -8.04
CA THR A 29 41.29 22.88 -7.18
C THR A 29 41.45 22.50 -5.71
N ALA A 30 41.73 23.49 -4.86
CA ALA A 30 41.67 23.32 -3.41
C ALA A 30 40.23 23.31 -2.88
N TYR A 31 39.25 23.81 -3.64
CA TYR A 31 37.89 24.05 -3.17
C TYR A 31 36.88 23.14 -3.88
N VAL A 32 36.24 22.24 -3.12
CA VAL A 32 35.13 21.41 -3.63
C VAL A 32 34.00 22.27 -4.23
N ALA A 33 33.69 23.40 -3.61
CA ALA A 33 32.66 24.33 -4.09
C ALA A 33 32.94 24.84 -5.51
N GLU A 34 34.21 25.09 -5.84
CA GLU A 34 34.63 25.49 -7.19
C GLU A 34 34.45 24.33 -8.18
N ALA A 35 34.91 23.13 -7.82
CA ALA A 35 34.73 21.95 -8.65
C ALA A 35 33.24 21.71 -8.97
N LEU A 36 32.37 21.75 -7.95
CA LEU A 36 30.93 21.57 -8.13
C LEU A 36 30.29 22.67 -8.98
N ALA A 37 30.69 23.93 -8.78
CA ALA A 37 30.14 25.06 -9.52
C ALA A 37 30.51 25.02 -11.01
N VAL A 38 31.78 24.69 -11.31
CA VAL A 38 32.29 24.63 -12.68
C VAL A 38 31.76 23.38 -13.40
N LEU A 39 31.95 22.20 -12.83
CA LEU A 39 31.53 20.93 -13.44
C LEU A 39 29.99 20.82 -13.57
N GLY A 40 29.25 21.33 -12.58
CA GLY A 40 27.78 21.39 -12.61
C GLY A 40 27.21 22.49 -13.50
N ASN A 41 28.07 23.36 -14.04
CA ASN A 41 27.71 24.56 -14.77
C ASN A 41 26.61 25.38 -14.06
N VAL A 42 26.87 25.76 -12.81
CA VAL A 42 25.94 26.61 -12.04
C VAL A 42 26.06 28.07 -12.47
N ASP A 43 25.02 28.87 -12.26
CA ASP A 43 25.02 30.31 -12.53
C ASP A 43 25.42 31.09 -11.27
N GLU A 44 24.94 30.63 -10.11
CA GLU A 44 25.10 31.30 -8.82
C GLU A 44 25.63 30.34 -7.74
N VAL A 45 26.44 30.85 -6.82
CA VAL A 45 26.98 30.12 -5.68
C VAL A 45 26.65 30.88 -4.39
N SER A 46 25.86 30.26 -3.51
CA SER A 46 25.65 30.73 -2.14
C SER A 46 26.65 30.04 -1.22
N LEU A 47 27.64 30.80 -0.73
CA LEU A 47 28.65 30.32 0.21
C LEU A 47 28.23 30.64 1.64
N LEU A 48 27.96 29.60 2.41
CA LEU A 48 27.55 29.68 3.81
C LEU A 48 28.78 29.54 4.70
N ALA A 49 29.11 30.56 5.47
CA ALA A 49 30.37 30.61 6.22
C ALA A 49 30.24 31.39 7.52
N THR A 50 30.95 30.96 8.56
CA THR A 50 31.27 31.82 9.70
C THR A 50 32.24 32.91 9.27
N ASP A 51 32.36 33.99 10.06
CA ASP A 51 33.34 35.05 9.79
C ASP A 51 34.77 34.51 9.71
N ASP A 52 35.10 33.54 10.56
CA ASP A 52 36.44 32.93 10.61
C ASP A 52 36.75 32.11 9.35
N ALA A 53 35.79 31.31 8.87
CA ALA A 53 35.94 30.57 7.63
C ALA A 53 36.08 31.51 6.42
N TRP A 54 35.27 32.59 6.40
CA TRP A 54 35.33 33.58 5.33
C TRP A 54 36.69 34.28 5.26
N ARG A 55 37.26 34.70 6.40
CA ARG A 55 38.57 35.35 6.42
C ARG A 55 39.71 34.47 5.90
N ARG A 56 39.61 33.15 6.07
CA ARG A 56 40.65 32.21 5.60
C ARG A 56 40.55 31.91 4.11
N HIS A 57 39.33 31.71 3.62
CA HIS A 57 39.10 31.08 2.32
C HIS A 57 38.15 31.82 1.39
N GLY A 58 37.30 32.70 1.93
CA GLY A 58 36.17 33.30 1.23
C GLY A 58 36.57 34.14 0.03
N GLU A 59 37.47 35.11 0.22
CA GLU A 59 37.91 36.02 -0.85
C GLU A 59 38.67 35.28 -1.97
N THR A 60 39.46 34.27 -1.61
CA THR A 60 40.22 33.46 -2.59
C THR A 60 39.26 32.64 -3.45
N LEU A 61 38.31 31.96 -2.84
CA LEU A 61 37.30 31.18 -3.54
C LEU A 61 36.37 32.06 -4.39
N GLU A 62 35.94 33.21 -3.88
CA GLU A 62 35.12 34.17 -4.63
C GLU A 62 35.83 34.64 -5.90
N ARG A 63 37.12 34.97 -5.81
CA ARG A 63 37.92 35.37 -6.97
C ARG A 63 38.06 34.26 -8.00
N SER A 64 38.28 33.01 -7.57
CA SER A 64 38.46 31.90 -8.51
C SER A 64 37.14 31.53 -9.21
N LEU A 65 36.02 31.50 -8.47
CA LEU A 65 34.67 31.35 -9.03
C LEU A 65 34.33 32.49 -10.01
N GLY A 66 34.70 33.72 -9.70
CA GLY A 66 34.52 34.88 -10.57
C GLY A 66 35.27 34.76 -11.91
N ALA A 67 36.44 34.10 -11.93
CA ALA A 67 37.18 33.82 -13.16
C ALA A 67 36.42 32.87 -14.12
N TYR A 68 35.52 32.04 -13.58
CA TYR A 68 34.59 31.20 -14.35
C TYR A 68 33.23 31.88 -14.62
N GLY A 69 33.10 33.17 -14.32
CA GLY A 69 31.87 33.94 -14.50
C GLY A 69 30.74 33.51 -13.56
N LYS A 70 31.05 32.92 -12.41
CA LYS A 70 30.06 32.47 -11.42
C LYS A 70 29.76 33.58 -10.42
N ALA A 71 28.49 33.90 -10.22
CA ALA A 71 28.10 34.91 -9.23
C ALA A 71 28.15 34.33 -7.82
N VAL A 72 28.85 34.97 -6.89
CA VAL A 72 29.02 34.49 -5.52
C VAL A 72 28.20 35.35 -4.56
N CYS A 73 27.46 34.70 -3.66
CA CYS A 73 26.69 35.34 -2.61
C CYS A 73 27.12 34.77 -1.25
N ARG A 74 27.75 35.60 -0.42
CA ARG A 74 28.07 35.24 0.96
C ARG A 74 26.80 35.19 1.81
N ARG A 75 26.65 34.14 2.60
CA ARG A 75 25.67 34.03 3.68
C ARG A 75 26.37 33.75 4.99
N SER A 76 26.18 34.63 5.97
CA SER A 76 26.75 34.44 7.30
C SER A 76 26.05 33.28 8.01
N LEU A 77 26.83 32.41 8.65
CA LEU A 77 26.33 31.40 9.58
C LEU A 77 26.94 31.62 10.97
N PRO A 78 26.15 31.45 12.05
CA PRO A 78 26.72 31.35 13.38
C PRO A 78 27.45 30.02 13.54
N ASP A 79 28.24 29.88 14.61
CA ASP A 79 29.11 28.72 14.84
C ASP A 79 28.38 27.46 15.37
N GLY A 80 27.08 27.58 15.67
CA GLY A 80 26.22 26.44 16.01
C GLY A 80 26.41 25.90 17.42
N ARG A 81 26.84 26.75 18.38
CA ARG A 81 27.12 26.34 19.76
C ARG A 81 25.89 26.39 20.66
N THR A 82 24.89 27.19 20.32
CA THR A 82 23.63 27.34 21.04
C THR A 82 22.44 26.83 20.22
N GLU A 83 21.30 26.61 20.85
CA GLU A 83 20.07 26.23 20.14
C GLU A 83 19.61 27.34 19.19
N GLU A 84 19.76 28.60 19.62
CA GLU A 84 19.48 29.79 18.81
C GLU A 84 20.36 29.81 17.55
N ASP A 85 21.64 29.48 17.66
CA ASP A 85 22.54 29.38 16.50
C ASP A 85 22.07 28.29 15.53
N LEU A 86 21.66 27.13 16.04
CA LEU A 86 21.14 26.03 15.22
C LEU A 86 19.87 26.44 14.46
N TRP A 87 18.96 27.17 15.11
CA TRP A 87 17.76 27.70 14.46
C TRP A 87 18.08 28.75 13.39
N GLU A 88 19.06 29.63 13.63
CA GLU A 88 19.47 30.59 12.61
C GLU A 88 20.17 29.88 11.43
N GLN A 89 20.99 28.86 11.67
CA GLN A 89 21.55 28.03 10.59
C GLN A 89 20.44 27.38 9.75
N PHE A 90 19.42 26.83 10.41
CA PHE A 90 18.25 26.27 9.74
C PHE A 90 17.53 27.32 8.89
N ARG A 91 17.30 28.52 9.44
CA ARG A 91 16.62 29.64 8.76
C ARG A 91 17.37 30.07 7.50
N VAL A 92 18.69 30.27 7.61
CA VAL A 92 19.55 30.63 6.48
C VAL A 92 19.51 29.55 5.41
N LEU A 93 19.64 28.27 5.79
CA LEU A 93 19.60 27.15 4.84
C LEU A 93 18.25 27.06 4.12
N ARG A 94 17.13 27.20 4.85
CA ARG A 94 15.79 27.26 4.27
C ARG A 94 15.66 28.39 3.24
N ASP A 95 16.12 29.59 3.60
CA ASP A 95 15.96 30.77 2.75
C ASP A 95 16.78 30.68 1.46
N VAL A 96 17.97 30.06 1.49
CA VAL A 96 18.78 29.84 0.27
C VAL A 96 18.25 28.69 -0.60
N CYS A 97 17.63 27.69 0.01
CA CYS A 97 17.02 26.55 -0.69
C CYS A 97 15.62 26.87 -1.26
N ALA A 98 14.97 27.94 -0.79
CA ALA A 98 13.69 28.41 -1.29
C ALA A 98 13.84 29.01 -2.71
N MET A 99 13.75 28.16 -3.73
CA MET A 99 13.83 28.55 -5.14
C MET A 99 12.57 28.14 -5.90
N ARG A 100 12.45 28.60 -7.16
CA ARG A 100 11.32 28.25 -8.04
C ARG A 100 11.43 26.78 -8.46
N ALA A 101 10.28 26.16 -8.77
CA ALA A 101 10.23 24.76 -9.20
C ALA A 101 11.08 24.44 -10.45
N ASP A 102 11.22 25.42 -11.35
CA ASP A 102 11.98 25.29 -12.60
C ASP A 102 13.49 25.51 -12.42
N ASP A 103 13.95 25.90 -11.23
CA ASP A 103 15.36 26.07 -10.92
C ASP A 103 16.00 24.74 -10.48
N ALA A 104 17.33 24.66 -10.55
CA ALA A 104 18.09 23.50 -10.08
C ALA A 104 19.01 23.89 -8.93
N LEU A 105 19.00 23.10 -7.88
CA LEU A 105 19.79 23.30 -6.67
C LEU A 105 20.82 22.18 -6.55
N LEU A 106 22.09 22.55 -6.47
CA LEU A 106 23.15 21.67 -5.99
C LEU A 106 23.37 22.04 -4.53
N LEU A 107 23.25 21.05 -3.64
CA LEU A 107 23.51 21.22 -2.22
C LEU A 107 24.75 20.41 -1.85
N ASP A 108 25.81 21.11 -1.54
CA ASP A 108 27.07 20.55 -1.08
C ASP A 108 27.08 20.43 0.44
N ILE A 109 27.38 19.23 0.95
CA ILE A 109 27.49 18.94 2.39
C ILE A 109 28.93 18.62 2.85
N THR A 110 29.94 18.86 2.00
CA THR A 110 31.35 18.47 2.24
C THR A 110 31.95 19.10 3.48
N HIS A 111 31.83 20.42 3.62
CA HIS A 111 32.39 21.19 4.74
C HIS A 111 31.34 21.63 5.75
N GLY A 112 30.17 20.99 5.73
CA GLY A 112 29.16 21.27 6.73
C GLY A 112 29.63 20.87 8.13
N PHE A 113 29.26 21.63 9.16
CA PHE A 113 29.38 21.18 10.54
C PHE A 113 28.71 19.80 10.68
N ARG A 114 29.18 18.92 11.59
CA ARG A 114 28.74 17.50 11.70
C ARG A 114 27.21 17.30 11.75
N THR A 115 26.45 18.33 12.11
CA THR A 115 24.98 18.38 12.18
C THR A 115 24.29 18.83 10.88
N GLN A 116 24.98 19.49 9.95
CA GLN A 116 24.39 20.13 8.77
C GLN A 116 23.84 19.19 7.68
N PRO A 117 24.40 17.99 7.46
CA PRO A 117 23.74 16.99 6.60
C PRO A 117 22.32 16.62 7.09
N PHE A 118 22.04 16.68 8.40
CA PHE A 118 20.69 16.49 8.94
C PHE A 118 19.77 17.68 8.65
N PHE A 119 20.28 18.91 8.69
CA PHE A 119 19.50 20.10 8.35
C PHE A 119 19.03 20.09 6.91
N ALA A 120 19.81 19.55 5.96
CA ALA A 120 19.38 19.41 4.59
C ALA A 120 18.05 18.64 4.50
N GLY A 121 17.97 17.42 5.06
CA GLY A 121 16.74 16.63 5.05
C GLY A 121 15.55 17.33 5.74
N ALA A 122 15.81 18.00 6.88
CA ALA A 122 14.79 18.72 7.63
C ALA A 122 14.25 19.95 6.87
N VAL A 123 15.13 20.78 6.31
CA VAL A 123 14.76 21.94 5.49
C VAL A 123 13.93 21.49 4.29
N LEU A 124 14.37 20.44 3.60
CA LEU A 124 13.63 19.90 2.47
C LEU A 124 12.25 19.39 2.85
N SER A 125 12.12 18.73 4.00
CA SER A 125 10.83 18.27 4.52
C SER A 125 9.90 19.44 4.83
N VAL A 126 10.41 20.51 5.44
CA VAL A 126 9.62 21.72 5.73
C VAL A 126 9.18 22.45 4.45
N LEU A 127 10.08 22.61 3.48
CA LEU A 127 9.76 23.24 2.20
C LEU A 127 8.63 22.47 1.47
N ARG A 128 8.69 21.14 1.49
CA ARG A 128 7.65 20.28 0.89
C ARG A 128 6.32 20.37 1.62
N ALA A 129 6.34 20.37 2.96
CA ALA A 129 5.14 20.49 3.78
C ALA A 129 4.38 21.79 3.53
N SER A 130 5.07 22.87 3.12
CA SER A 130 4.46 24.15 2.77
C SER A 130 3.72 24.16 1.41
N GLY A 131 3.70 23.04 0.69
CA GLY A 131 3.04 22.91 -0.62
C GLY A 131 3.84 23.52 -1.77
N GLN A 132 5.03 24.07 -1.51
CA GLN A 132 5.93 24.56 -2.55
C GLN A 132 6.58 23.38 -3.25
N GLN A 133 6.35 23.25 -4.56
CA GLN A 133 7.17 22.39 -5.41
C GLN A 133 8.56 23.03 -5.49
N GLY A 134 9.48 22.56 -4.65
CA GLY A 134 10.85 23.04 -4.61
C GLY A 134 11.64 22.68 -5.88
N PRO A 135 12.85 23.26 -6.04
CA PRO A 135 13.71 23.03 -7.19
C PRO A 135 14.08 21.56 -7.38
N ASP A 136 14.72 21.22 -8.51
CA ASP A 136 15.40 19.93 -8.65
C ASP A 136 16.69 19.93 -7.81
N ILE A 137 16.74 19.08 -6.78
CA ILE A 137 17.82 19.12 -5.79
C ILE A 137 18.76 17.94 -5.99
N ARG A 138 20.05 18.23 -6.15
CA ARG A 138 21.14 17.26 -6.08
C ARG A 138 21.92 17.43 -4.80
N LEU A 139 22.04 16.36 -4.02
CA LEU A 139 22.84 16.34 -2.80
C LEU A 139 24.23 15.78 -3.12
N LEU A 140 25.27 16.56 -2.87
CA LEU A 140 26.63 16.26 -3.29
C LEU A 140 27.59 16.27 -2.08
N TYR A 141 28.52 15.32 -2.07
CA TYR A 141 29.59 15.23 -1.07
C TYR A 141 30.92 14.98 -1.77
N GLY A 142 31.85 15.92 -1.68
CA GLY A 142 33.22 15.76 -2.15
C GLY A 142 34.08 15.09 -1.10
N GLU A 143 34.50 13.86 -1.34
CA GLU A 143 35.40 13.16 -0.45
C GLU A 143 36.84 13.58 -0.76
N TYR A 144 37.45 14.37 0.13
CA TYR A 144 38.85 14.76 -0.01
C TYR A 144 39.77 13.58 0.29
N ARG A 145 40.58 13.19 -0.70
CA ARG A 145 41.55 12.09 -0.60
C ARG A 145 42.94 12.62 -0.94
N LYS A 146 43.78 12.80 0.09
CA LYS A 146 45.10 13.42 -0.04
C LYS A 146 46.11 12.56 -0.84
N ASP A 147 46.07 11.25 -0.64
CA ASP A 147 47.08 10.32 -1.15
C ASP A 147 46.58 9.50 -2.36
N GLU A 148 45.45 9.89 -2.93
CA GLU A 148 44.84 9.26 -4.11
C GLU A 148 44.86 10.21 -5.31
N PRO A 149 44.88 9.69 -6.56
CA PRO A 149 44.94 10.52 -7.76
C PRO A 149 43.70 11.39 -7.96
N GLU A 150 42.57 11.01 -7.36
CA GLU A 150 41.30 11.70 -7.49
C GLU A 150 40.57 11.75 -6.14
N SER A 151 39.87 12.87 -5.91
CA SER A 151 38.94 13.05 -4.81
C SER A 151 37.50 12.96 -5.35
N PRO A 152 36.76 11.87 -5.11
CA PRO A 152 35.47 11.65 -5.76
C PRO A 152 34.37 12.57 -5.20
N VAL A 153 33.48 13.01 -6.09
CA VAL A 153 32.21 13.65 -5.75
C VAL A 153 31.11 12.60 -5.79
N TRP A 154 30.49 12.38 -4.63
CA TRP A 154 29.38 11.45 -4.45
C TRP A 154 28.04 12.15 -4.64
N ASP A 155 27.21 11.60 -5.54
CA ASP A 155 25.81 12.01 -5.70
C ASP A 155 24.91 11.19 -4.75
N MET A 156 24.55 11.84 -3.64
CA MET A 156 23.73 11.32 -2.55
C MET A 156 22.23 11.59 -2.74
N THR A 157 21.80 12.09 -3.91
CA THR A 157 20.40 12.42 -4.20
C THR A 157 19.45 11.23 -4.01
N LEU A 158 19.95 10.00 -4.17
CA LEU A 158 19.26 8.75 -3.87
C LEU A 158 18.59 8.75 -2.48
N PHE A 159 19.26 9.30 -1.46
CA PHE A 159 18.72 9.30 -0.10
C PHE A 159 17.60 10.34 0.09
N LEU A 160 17.63 11.44 -0.65
CA LEU A 160 16.51 12.38 -0.69
C LEU A 160 15.31 11.76 -1.41
N GLU A 161 15.55 11.06 -2.52
CA GLU A 161 14.47 10.34 -3.22
C GLU A 161 13.88 9.22 -2.34
N LEU A 162 14.71 8.50 -1.59
CA LEU A 162 14.25 7.49 -0.63
C LEU A 162 13.36 8.11 0.46
N LEU A 163 13.76 9.25 1.03
CA LEU A 163 12.96 9.97 2.03
C LEU A 163 11.59 10.34 1.47
N ASP A 164 11.55 10.84 0.22
CA ASP A 164 10.32 11.25 -0.44
C ASP A 164 9.35 10.07 -0.63
N TRP A 165 9.86 8.97 -1.17
CA TRP A 165 9.09 7.75 -1.36
C TRP A 165 8.60 7.18 -0.04
N SER A 166 9.45 7.15 0.99
CA SER A 166 9.07 6.69 2.33
C SER A 166 7.95 7.54 2.92
N GLN A 167 8.01 8.88 2.79
CA GLN A 167 6.97 9.78 3.30
C GLN A 167 5.65 9.61 2.52
N ALA A 168 5.70 9.54 1.19
CA ALA A 168 4.51 9.42 0.37
C ALA A 168 3.80 8.06 0.54
N LEU A 169 4.56 6.97 0.58
CA LEU A 169 4.01 5.63 0.84
C LEU A 169 3.53 5.49 2.29
N GLY A 170 4.24 6.09 3.25
CA GLY A 170 3.80 6.16 4.64
C GLY A 170 2.46 6.90 4.80
N LEU A 171 2.29 8.03 4.11
CA LEU A 171 1.02 8.75 4.09
C LEU A 171 -0.10 7.89 3.48
N PHE A 172 0.18 7.18 2.38
CA PHE A 172 -0.79 6.24 1.80
C PHE A 172 -1.19 5.16 2.82
N LEU A 173 -0.25 4.55 3.53
CA LEU A 173 -0.54 3.53 4.54
C LEU A 173 -1.36 4.06 5.72
N GLN A 174 -1.21 5.35 6.05
CA GLN A 174 -1.92 5.98 7.17
C GLN A 174 -3.29 6.55 6.77
N THR A 175 -3.52 6.87 5.50
CA THR A 175 -4.69 7.66 5.07
C THR A 175 -5.43 7.10 3.86
N GLY A 176 -4.83 6.17 3.12
CA GLY A 176 -5.31 5.66 1.85
C GLY A 176 -5.17 6.63 0.67
N VAL A 177 -4.49 7.77 0.82
CA VAL A 177 -4.31 8.78 -0.25
C VAL A 177 -3.05 8.51 -1.07
N ALA A 178 -3.19 8.44 -2.40
CA ALA A 178 -2.10 8.12 -3.32
C ALA A 178 -1.51 9.33 -4.09
N ASP A 179 -2.11 10.52 -3.99
CA ASP A 179 -1.71 11.68 -4.80
C ASP A 179 -0.21 12.04 -4.69
N PRO A 180 0.41 12.04 -3.49
CA PRO A 180 1.85 12.31 -3.39
C PRO A 180 2.71 11.26 -4.09
N VAL A 181 2.32 9.98 -4.03
CA VAL A 181 3.03 8.89 -4.72
C VAL A 181 2.94 9.06 -6.24
N VAL A 182 1.76 9.44 -6.75
CA VAL A 182 1.56 9.71 -8.18
C VAL A 182 2.39 10.90 -8.63
N ALA A 183 2.43 11.98 -7.85
CA ALA A 183 3.24 13.15 -8.15
C ALA A 183 4.75 12.82 -8.18
N LEU A 184 5.24 12.03 -7.21
CA LEU A 184 6.63 11.57 -7.18
C LEU A 184 6.98 10.69 -8.37
N SER A 185 6.13 9.73 -8.73
CA SER A 185 6.34 8.87 -9.89
C SER A 185 6.47 9.68 -11.19
N ARG A 186 5.60 10.68 -11.40
CA ARG A 186 5.66 11.54 -12.59
C ARG A 186 6.95 12.39 -12.62
N ARG A 187 7.33 12.97 -11.48
CA ARG A 187 8.58 13.75 -11.36
C ARG A 187 9.80 12.88 -11.69
N GLN A 188 9.82 11.66 -11.17
CA GLN A 188 10.90 10.72 -11.42
C GLN A 188 10.99 10.28 -12.88
N GLU A 189 9.88 9.96 -13.53
CA GLU A 189 9.87 9.64 -14.96
C GLU A 189 10.42 10.79 -15.81
N GLY A 190 10.08 12.04 -15.46
CA GLY A 190 10.64 13.23 -16.10
C GLY A 190 12.17 13.33 -15.94
N ARG A 191 12.68 13.12 -14.72
CA ARG A 191 14.13 13.12 -14.43
C ARG A 191 14.87 11.99 -15.15
N GLN A 192 14.32 10.78 -15.15
CA GLN A 192 14.95 9.63 -15.82
C GLN A 192 15.05 9.85 -17.33
N ARG A 193 14.02 10.42 -17.96
CA ARG A 193 14.07 10.80 -19.39
C ARG A 193 15.17 11.82 -19.67
N ALA A 194 15.29 12.84 -18.82
CA ALA A 194 16.34 13.85 -18.94
C ALA A 194 17.76 13.26 -18.73
N ARG A 195 17.93 12.33 -17.79
CA ARG A 195 19.22 11.67 -17.49
C ARG A 195 19.62 10.61 -18.52
N GLN A 196 18.67 9.87 -19.09
CA GLN A 196 18.94 8.91 -20.17
C GLN A 196 19.50 9.58 -21.44
N LEU A 197 19.15 10.84 -21.67
CA LEU A 197 19.71 11.67 -22.75
C LEU A 197 21.13 12.18 -22.44
N ALA A 198 21.56 12.17 -21.17
CA ALA A 198 22.83 12.73 -20.70
C ALA A 198 23.93 11.69 -20.39
N ALA A 199 23.65 10.40 -20.61
CA ALA A 199 24.49 9.22 -20.33
C ALA A 199 24.66 8.86 -18.83
N GLY A 200 24.44 7.57 -18.53
CA GLY A 200 24.56 6.96 -17.20
C GLY A 200 23.26 6.30 -16.72
N LYS A 201 23.14 4.96 -16.82
CA LYS A 201 22.01 4.22 -16.25
C LYS A 201 22.20 4.07 -14.75
N ARG A 202 21.56 4.93 -13.94
CA ARG A 202 21.26 4.57 -12.55
C ARG A 202 19.98 3.73 -12.59
N ASP A 203 20.09 2.44 -12.29
CA ASP A 203 18.96 1.50 -12.25
C ASP A 203 18.07 1.81 -11.04
N TRP A 204 17.15 2.76 -11.23
CA TRP A 204 16.11 3.06 -10.25
C TRP A 204 14.81 2.35 -10.66
N PRO A 205 14.11 1.66 -9.73
CA PRO A 205 12.88 0.94 -10.02
C PRO A 205 11.80 1.78 -10.69
N ARG A 206 11.13 1.22 -11.70
CA ARG A 206 10.09 1.97 -12.41
C ARG A 206 8.76 1.91 -11.65
N PHE A 207 8.50 2.94 -10.84
CA PHE A 207 7.31 3.02 -10.00
C PHE A 207 5.99 3.36 -10.71
N GLY A 208 5.99 3.67 -12.01
CA GLY A 208 4.78 4.09 -12.74
C GLY A 208 3.59 3.12 -12.63
N LYS A 209 3.84 1.81 -12.71
CA LYS A 209 2.79 0.79 -12.54
C LYS A 209 2.26 0.74 -11.10
N LEU A 210 3.15 0.77 -10.10
CA LEU A 210 2.75 0.80 -8.70
C LEU A 210 1.93 2.06 -8.39
N ALA A 211 2.41 3.24 -8.82
CA ALA A 211 1.71 4.50 -8.61
C ALA A 211 0.31 4.49 -9.25
N THR A 212 0.17 3.87 -10.43
CA THR A 212 -1.14 3.70 -11.08
C THR A 212 -2.06 2.79 -10.28
N ALA A 213 -1.56 1.66 -9.77
CA ALA A 213 -2.35 0.73 -8.97
C ALA A 213 -2.74 1.32 -7.61
N LEU A 214 -1.81 2.00 -6.93
CA LEU A 214 -2.07 2.76 -5.70
C LEU A 214 -3.14 3.83 -5.93
N LYS A 215 -3.08 4.55 -7.05
CA LYS A 215 -4.10 5.55 -7.40
C LYS A 215 -5.47 4.90 -7.58
N ALA A 216 -5.56 3.82 -8.36
CA ALA A 216 -6.83 3.14 -8.60
C ALA A 216 -7.45 2.62 -7.30
N PHE A 217 -6.63 2.00 -6.44
CA PHE A 217 -7.05 1.57 -5.11
C PHE A 217 -7.52 2.74 -4.23
N ALA A 218 -6.75 3.83 -4.19
CA ALA A 218 -7.08 5.03 -3.42
C ALA A 218 -8.36 5.71 -3.90
N ASP A 219 -8.58 5.78 -5.23
CA ASP A 219 -9.79 6.35 -5.83
C ASP A 219 -11.03 5.52 -5.45
N ASP A 220 -10.95 4.19 -5.56
CA ASP A 220 -12.03 3.28 -5.16
C ASP A 220 -12.32 3.36 -3.66
N LEU A 221 -11.26 3.45 -2.85
CA LEU A 221 -11.37 3.63 -1.41
C LEU A 221 -12.01 4.99 -1.06
N ALA A 222 -11.59 6.08 -1.69
CA ALA A 222 -12.18 7.41 -1.47
C ALA A 222 -13.65 7.49 -1.91
N ALA A 223 -14.01 6.79 -2.98
CA ALA A 223 -15.37 6.76 -3.51
C ALA A 223 -16.25 5.64 -2.91
N VAL A 224 -15.73 4.84 -1.97
CA VAL A 224 -16.45 3.70 -1.34
C VAL A 224 -16.99 2.71 -2.38
N ARG A 225 -16.19 2.40 -3.40
CA ARG A 225 -16.56 1.42 -4.45
C ARG A 225 -16.23 0.00 -3.99
N VAL A 226 -16.95 -0.51 -2.99
CA VAL A 226 -16.73 -1.81 -2.33
C VAL A 226 -16.46 -2.93 -3.33
N ALA A 227 -17.33 -3.08 -4.32
CA ALA A 227 -17.22 -4.15 -5.31
C ALA A 227 -16.03 -3.95 -6.28
N SER A 228 -15.74 -2.71 -6.70
CA SER A 228 -14.56 -2.40 -7.52
C SER A 228 -13.26 -2.71 -6.79
N LEU A 229 -13.24 -2.45 -5.48
CA LEU A 229 -12.09 -2.68 -4.62
C LEU A 229 -11.85 -4.17 -4.38
N ILE A 230 -12.92 -4.92 -4.05
CA ILE A 230 -12.83 -6.31 -3.59
C ILE A 230 -12.79 -7.32 -4.74
N THR A 231 -13.76 -7.26 -5.66
CA THR A 231 -13.97 -8.28 -6.71
C THR A 231 -13.60 -7.76 -8.10
N GLY A 232 -13.72 -6.45 -8.34
CA GLY A 232 -13.67 -5.84 -9.67
C GLY A 232 -14.99 -6.02 -10.45
N TYR A 233 -15.06 -5.47 -11.67
CA TYR A 233 -16.24 -5.55 -12.56
C TYR A 233 -16.12 -6.68 -13.59
N GLU A 234 -17.07 -7.62 -13.62
CA GLU A 234 -17.11 -8.74 -14.59
C GLU A 234 -17.32 -8.25 -16.03
N GLN A 235 -18.02 -7.13 -16.19
CA GLN A 235 -18.16 -6.43 -17.46
C GLN A 235 -17.53 -5.03 -17.38
N ASP A 236 -16.20 -4.95 -17.50
CA ASP A 236 -15.62 -3.72 -18.05
C ASP A 236 -15.61 -3.87 -19.58
N THR A 237 -16.55 -3.21 -20.26
CA THR A 237 -16.63 -3.20 -21.74
C THR A 237 -15.35 -2.67 -22.40
N ARG A 238 -14.42 -2.09 -21.62
CA ARG A 238 -13.12 -1.57 -22.06
C ARG A 238 -11.96 -2.54 -21.80
N ARG A 239 -12.12 -3.61 -21.00
CA ARG A 239 -11.03 -4.54 -20.63
C ARG A 239 -11.40 -5.99 -20.91
N LYS A 240 -10.73 -6.61 -21.89
CA LYS A 240 -10.78 -8.07 -22.11
C LYS A 240 -9.97 -8.77 -21.00
N GLY A 241 -10.62 -9.19 -19.92
CA GLY A 241 -9.99 -9.96 -18.84
C GLY A 241 -10.94 -10.25 -17.67
N LYS A 242 -10.63 -11.26 -16.84
CA LYS A 242 -11.37 -11.54 -15.60
C LYS A 242 -11.31 -10.31 -14.69
N ALA A 243 -12.46 -9.92 -14.14
CA ALA A 243 -12.56 -8.89 -13.11
C ALA A 243 -11.58 -9.17 -11.98
N ARG A 244 -10.74 -8.20 -11.66
CA ARG A 244 -9.90 -8.22 -10.46
C ARG A 244 -10.14 -6.92 -9.72
N GLY A 245 -10.35 -7.00 -8.41
CA GLY A 245 -10.47 -5.82 -7.58
C GLY A 245 -9.20 -4.97 -7.60
N THR A 246 -9.32 -3.68 -7.32
CA THR A 246 -8.13 -2.81 -7.22
C THR A 246 -7.18 -3.24 -6.09
N ALA A 247 -7.67 -3.97 -5.07
CA ALA A 247 -6.83 -4.63 -4.06
C ALA A 247 -5.92 -5.71 -4.65
N ASP A 248 -6.45 -6.63 -5.47
CA ASP A 248 -5.65 -7.66 -6.16
C ASP A 248 -4.67 -7.05 -7.16
N GLN A 249 -5.11 -6.03 -7.90
CA GLN A 249 -4.26 -5.31 -8.84
C GLN A 249 -3.08 -4.62 -8.14
N LEU A 250 -3.30 -4.06 -6.95
CA LEU A 250 -2.26 -3.44 -6.14
C LEU A 250 -1.22 -4.47 -5.66
N MET A 251 -1.66 -5.60 -5.13
CA MET A 251 -0.74 -6.69 -4.74
C MET A 251 0.08 -7.18 -5.92
N ALA A 252 -0.56 -7.41 -7.07
CA ALA A 252 0.12 -7.83 -8.29
C ALA A 252 1.14 -6.79 -8.81
N ALA A 253 0.88 -5.49 -8.60
CA ALA A 253 1.80 -4.42 -8.96
C ALA A 253 3.02 -4.38 -8.04
N VAL A 254 2.84 -4.63 -6.74
CA VAL A 254 3.95 -4.75 -5.77
C VAL A 254 4.83 -5.95 -6.13
N ASP A 255 4.22 -7.12 -6.37
CA ASP A 255 4.96 -8.35 -6.69
C ASP A 255 5.82 -8.22 -7.95
N GLN A 256 5.30 -7.53 -8.98
CA GLN A 256 6.03 -7.30 -10.23
C GLN A 256 7.32 -6.50 -10.06
N MET A 257 7.43 -5.66 -9.04
CA MET A 257 8.60 -4.81 -8.83
C MET A 257 9.47 -5.20 -7.64
N ARG A 258 9.02 -6.17 -6.82
CA ARG A 258 9.70 -6.60 -5.60
C ARG A 258 11.18 -6.88 -5.81
N ALA A 259 11.51 -7.70 -6.81
CA ALA A 259 12.90 -8.05 -7.12
C ALA A 259 13.77 -6.84 -7.54
N GLU A 260 13.18 -5.82 -8.17
CA GLU A 260 13.87 -4.61 -8.57
C GLU A 260 14.11 -3.69 -7.37
N VAL A 261 13.11 -3.56 -6.49
CA VAL A 261 13.19 -2.78 -5.24
C VAL A 261 14.16 -3.41 -4.26
N ASP A 262 14.12 -4.73 -4.03
CA ASP A 262 15.03 -5.41 -3.11
C ASP A 262 16.50 -5.23 -3.51
N ARG A 263 16.77 -5.16 -4.82
CA ARG A 263 18.12 -4.98 -5.36
C ARG A 263 18.61 -3.54 -5.28
N ASN A 264 17.75 -2.58 -5.64
CA ASN A 264 18.16 -1.20 -5.90
C ASN A 264 17.76 -0.22 -4.78
N LEU A 265 16.72 -0.55 -4.01
CA LEU A 265 16.14 0.26 -2.92
C LEU A 265 15.63 -0.61 -1.74
N PRO A 266 16.47 -1.47 -1.15
CA PRO A 266 16.04 -2.40 -0.11
C PRO A 266 15.30 -1.77 1.08
N PRO A 267 15.55 -0.51 1.51
CA PRO A 267 14.79 0.08 2.61
C PRO A 267 13.29 0.27 2.33
N LEU A 268 12.86 0.25 1.06
CA LEU A 268 11.43 0.37 0.72
C LEU A 268 10.68 -0.97 0.79
N SER A 269 11.37 -2.11 0.81
CA SER A 269 10.74 -3.43 0.77
C SER A 269 9.77 -3.64 1.92
N GLY A 270 10.15 -3.25 3.15
CA GLY A 270 9.27 -3.35 4.32
C GLY A 270 8.03 -2.45 4.26
N ILE A 271 8.07 -1.36 3.49
CA ILE A 271 6.89 -0.50 3.25
C ILE A 271 5.97 -1.16 2.22
N LEU A 272 6.54 -1.77 1.17
CA LEU A 272 5.78 -2.51 0.18
C LEU A 272 5.07 -3.73 0.79
N ASP A 273 5.70 -4.40 1.75
CA ASP A 273 5.06 -5.49 2.50
C ASP A 273 3.83 -5.01 3.27
N GLN A 274 3.91 -3.85 3.92
CA GLN A 274 2.76 -3.25 4.60
C GLN A 274 1.63 -2.90 3.63
N ILE A 275 1.94 -2.48 2.40
CA ILE A 275 0.93 -2.22 1.37
C ILE A 275 0.23 -3.52 0.97
N VAL A 276 0.97 -4.62 0.83
CA VAL A 276 0.40 -5.94 0.56
C VAL A 276 -0.49 -6.38 1.71
N GLU A 277 -0.04 -6.24 2.96
CA GLU A 277 -0.85 -6.60 4.14
C GLU A 277 -2.13 -5.77 4.27
N LEU A 278 -2.08 -4.49 3.88
CA LEU A 278 -3.26 -3.63 3.81
C LEU A 278 -4.26 -4.09 2.75
N ALA A 279 -3.78 -4.50 1.57
CA ALA A 279 -4.62 -4.88 0.44
C ALA A 279 -5.13 -6.34 0.51
N ARG A 280 -4.34 -7.26 1.08
CA ARG A 280 -4.60 -8.70 1.16
C ARG A 280 -5.99 -9.07 1.68
N PRO A 281 -6.46 -8.57 2.84
CA PRO A 281 -7.77 -8.96 3.36
C PRO A 281 -8.93 -8.39 2.53
N LEU A 282 -8.65 -7.46 1.62
CA LEU A 282 -9.65 -6.79 0.80
C LEU A 282 -9.86 -7.46 -0.57
N ALA A 283 -9.22 -8.59 -0.84
CA ALA A 283 -9.39 -9.33 -2.09
C ALA A 283 -10.28 -10.56 -1.88
N ALA A 284 -11.35 -10.68 -2.68
CA ALA A 284 -12.22 -11.85 -2.65
C ALA A 284 -12.77 -12.17 -4.04
N PRO A 285 -13.15 -13.42 -4.32
CA PRO A 285 -13.70 -13.80 -5.62
C PRO A 285 -15.11 -13.25 -5.87
N ARG A 286 -15.92 -13.12 -4.81
CA ARG A 286 -17.35 -12.79 -4.85
C ARG A 286 -17.78 -12.10 -3.57
N LEU A 287 -18.69 -11.14 -3.61
CA LEU A 287 -19.18 -10.44 -2.42
C LEU A 287 -20.06 -11.33 -1.54
N ALA A 288 -20.81 -12.25 -2.14
CA ALA A 288 -21.67 -13.22 -1.46
C ALA A 288 -20.88 -14.34 -0.75
N SER A 289 -19.58 -14.47 -1.02
CA SER A 289 -18.73 -15.50 -0.42
C SER A 289 -18.34 -15.17 1.01
N GLU A 290 -17.94 -16.18 1.79
CA GLU A 290 -17.36 -16.00 3.11
C GLU A 290 -16.16 -15.04 3.07
N GLN A 291 -15.27 -15.19 2.08
CA GLN A 291 -14.15 -14.28 1.87
C GLN A 291 -14.60 -12.86 1.53
N GLY A 292 -15.70 -12.71 0.78
CA GLY A 292 -16.30 -11.40 0.47
C GLY A 292 -16.82 -10.70 1.73
N GLN A 293 -17.45 -11.43 2.64
CA GLN A 293 -17.88 -10.91 3.93
C GLN A 293 -16.71 -10.52 4.83
N GLN A 294 -15.67 -11.35 4.88
CA GLN A 294 -14.42 -11.04 5.58
C GLN A 294 -13.77 -9.78 4.99
N ALA A 295 -13.76 -9.64 3.66
CA ALA A 295 -13.20 -8.48 2.97
C ALA A 295 -13.98 -7.19 3.24
N MET A 296 -15.30 -7.22 3.25
CA MET A 296 -16.11 -6.06 3.63
C MET A 296 -15.91 -5.68 5.11
N THR A 297 -15.78 -6.67 5.99
CA THR A 297 -15.48 -6.46 7.41
C THR A 297 -14.10 -5.82 7.59
N ALA A 298 -13.08 -6.33 6.89
CA ALA A 298 -11.74 -5.75 6.86
C ALA A 298 -11.75 -4.33 6.29
N LEU A 299 -12.54 -4.07 5.24
CA LEU A 299 -12.68 -2.74 4.66
C LEU A 299 -13.30 -1.74 5.65
N ALA A 300 -14.34 -2.14 6.38
CA ALA A 300 -14.94 -1.30 7.43
C ALA A 300 -13.94 -0.98 8.56
N ARG A 301 -13.15 -1.98 8.99
CA ARG A 301 -12.05 -1.80 9.96
C ARG A 301 -10.99 -0.83 9.42
N GLN A 302 -10.67 -0.92 8.13
CA GLN A 302 -9.68 -0.04 7.50
C GLN A 302 -10.16 1.41 7.44
N TYR A 303 -11.41 1.66 7.05
CA TYR A 303 -11.99 3.00 7.09
C TYR A 303 -11.99 3.58 8.52
N LEU A 304 -12.34 2.77 9.51
CA LEU A 304 -12.28 3.20 10.91
C LEU A 304 -10.85 3.55 11.35
N ALA A 305 -9.85 2.75 10.97
CA ALA A 305 -8.44 3.02 11.25
C ALA A 305 -7.96 4.33 10.62
N PHE A 306 -8.49 4.69 9.44
CA PHE A 306 -8.25 5.98 8.77
C PHE A 306 -9.06 7.15 9.34
N GLY A 307 -9.91 6.92 10.35
CA GLY A 307 -10.80 7.95 10.91
C GLY A 307 -11.96 8.33 9.98
N ARG A 308 -12.24 7.51 8.97
CA ARG A 308 -13.29 7.72 7.95
C ARG A 308 -14.61 7.09 8.40
N LEU A 309 -15.23 7.72 9.40
CA LEU A 309 -16.46 7.22 10.05
C LEU A 309 -17.65 7.04 9.09
N PRO A 310 -17.96 7.97 8.17
CA PRO A 310 -19.05 7.81 7.20
C PRO A 310 -18.87 6.55 6.34
N GLU A 311 -17.68 6.38 5.78
CA GLU A 311 -17.34 5.26 4.91
C GLU A 311 -17.36 3.94 5.68
N ALA A 312 -16.84 3.92 6.91
CA ALA A 312 -16.88 2.74 7.77
C ALA A 312 -18.32 2.25 8.02
N VAL A 313 -19.23 3.15 8.43
CA VAL A 313 -20.62 2.77 8.72
C VAL A 313 -21.40 2.42 7.45
N ALA A 314 -21.08 3.06 6.32
CA ALA A 314 -21.64 2.68 5.02
C ALA A 314 -21.27 1.23 4.65
N VAL A 315 -19.99 0.85 4.81
CA VAL A 315 -19.56 -0.53 4.56
C VAL A 315 -20.14 -1.52 5.56
N VAL A 316 -20.26 -1.17 6.85
CA VAL A 316 -20.95 -2.02 7.84
C VAL A 316 -22.38 -2.30 7.40
N ARG A 317 -23.13 -1.29 6.95
CA ARG A 317 -24.50 -1.48 6.44
C ARG A 317 -24.52 -2.42 5.24
N GLU A 318 -23.64 -2.21 4.26
CA GLU A 318 -23.58 -3.05 3.07
C GLU A 318 -23.20 -4.50 3.41
N ALA A 319 -22.21 -4.69 4.29
CA ALA A 319 -21.82 -6.01 4.77
C ALA A 319 -22.99 -6.71 5.50
N ALA A 320 -23.68 -6.00 6.40
CA ALA A 320 -24.83 -6.53 7.14
C ALA A 320 -25.93 -6.99 6.20
N VAL A 321 -26.32 -6.16 5.22
CA VAL A 321 -27.33 -6.53 4.20
C VAL A 321 -26.88 -7.76 3.41
N CYS A 322 -25.61 -7.79 2.97
CA CYS A 322 -25.12 -8.88 2.13
C CYS A 322 -25.15 -10.25 2.82
N ARG A 323 -25.12 -10.32 4.15
CA ARG A 323 -25.23 -11.58 4.90
C ARG A 323 -26.61 -12.23 4.83
N TYR A 324 -27.65 -11.43 4.60
CA TYR A 324 -29.02 -11.94 4.47
C TYR A 324 -29.33 -12.35 3.04
N ALA A 325 -28.37 -12.20 2.11
CA ALA A 325 -28.55 -12.56 0.73
C ALA A 325 -28.71 -14.07 0.58
N GLY A 326 -29.93 -14.49 0.27
CA GLY A 326 -30.24 -15.86 -0.07
C GLY A 326 -29.95 -16.25 -1.51
N ASP A 327 -29.58 -15.27 -2.34
CA ASP A 327 -29.33 -15.35 -3.77
C ASP A 327 -28.19 -14.36 -4.12
N PRO A 328 -27.10 -14.83 -4.76
CA PRO A 328 -26.03 -13.96 -5.25
C PRO A 328 -26.50 -12.82 -6.15
N SER A 329 -27.61 -12.96 -6.88
CA SER A 329 -28.16 -11.91 -7.75
C SER A 329 -28.49 -10.61 -7.00
N ALA A 330 -28.71 -10.66 -5.69
CA ALA A 330 -29.03 -9.50 -4.86
C ALA A 330 -27.79 -8.72 -4.38
N VAL A 331 -26.59 -9.30 -4.47
CA VAL A 331 -25.37 -8.74 -3.85
C VAL A 331 -24.17 -8.64 -4.78
N GLU A 332 -24.10 -9.44 -5.84
CA GLU A 332 -23.02 -9.38 -6.81
C GLU A 332 -23.21 -8.20 -7.78
N VAL A 333 -23.17 -6.97 -7.25
CA VAL A 333 -23.44 -5.70 -7.97
C VAL A 333 -22.57 -5.48 -9.21
N ASN A 334 -21.50 -6.24 -9.34
CA ASN A 334 -20.54 -6.19 -10.44
C ASN A 334 -20.69 -7.32 -11.46
N SER A 335 -21.71 -8.17 -11.27
CA SER A 335 -22.03 -9.30 -12.14
C SER A 335 -23.23 -9.01 -13.05
N PRO A 336 -23.30 -9.55 -14.28
CA PRO A 336 -24.48 -9.45 -15.14
C PRO A 336 -25.74 -10.07 -14.54
N SER A 337 -25.58 -10.97 -13.57
CA SER A 337 -26.71 -11.56 -12.83
C SER A 337 -27.29 -10.63 -11.77
N PHE A 338 -26.70 -9.44 -11.53
CA PHE A 338 -27.21 -8.52 -10.53
C PHE A 338 -28.62 -8.05 -10.85
N SER A 339 -29.52 -8.17 -9.88
CA SER A 339 -30.91 -7.70 -9.98
C SER A 339 -31.16 -6.60 -8.95
N GLN A 340 -31.43 -5.39 -9.46
CA GLN A 340 -31.81 -4.26 -8.61
C GLN A 340 -33.10 -4.52 -7.83
N ALA A 341 -34.03 -5.29 -8.40
CA ALA A 341 -35.25 -5.69 -7.72
C ALA A 341 -34.96 -6.65 -6.55
N ALA A 342 -34.13 -7.67 -6.78
CA ALA A 342 -33.73 -8.62 -5.73
C ALA A 342 -32.98 -7.91 -4.59
N ARG A 343 -32.14 -6.91 -4.92
CA ARG A 343 -31.47 -6.08 -3.92
C ARG A 343 -32.44 -5.26 -3.06
N LEU A 344 -33.49 -4.69 -3.65
CA LEU A 344 -34.49 -3.91 -2.91
C LEU A 344 -35.31 -4.79 -1.95
N GLU A 345 -35.66 -6.00 -2.39
CA GLU A 345 -36.31 -7.01 -1.54
C GLU A 345 -35.40 -7.42 -0.38
N LEU A 346 -34.12 -7.65 -0.66
CA LEU A 346 -33.11 -7.96 0.35
C LEU A 346 -33.01 -6.85 1.39
N ASP A 347 -32.86 -5.59 0.98
CA ASP A 347 -32.80 -4.43 1.88
C ASP A 347 -34.03 -4.37 2.81
N THR A 348 -35.22 -4.64 2.26
CA THR A 348 -36.49 -4.67 3.02
C THR A 348 -36.52 -5.83 4.02
N SER A 349 -36.04 -7.01 3.62
CA SER A 349 -35.99 -8.20 4.47
C SER A 349 -35.00 -8.03 5.63
N TRP A 350 -33.80 -7.51 5.34
CA TRP A 350 -32.77 -7.22 6.34
C TRP A 350 -33.29 -6.26 7.42
N THR A 351 -33.98 -5.17 7.01
CA THR A 351 -34.54 -4.19 7.93
C THR A 351 -35.53 -4.80 8.94
N LYS A 352 -36.21 -5.90 8.56
CA LYS A 352 -37.17 -6.61 9.41
C LYS A 352 -36.53 -7.71 10.24
N ALA A 353 -35.48 -8.35 9.72
CA ALA A 353 -34.89 -9.55 10.29
C ALA A 353 -33.72 -9.25 11.24
N ASP A 354 -32.94 -8.21 10.97
CA ASP A 354 -31.73 -7.89 11.72
C ASP A 354 -32.04 -6.97 12.92
N PRO A 355 -31.74 -7.38 14.16
CA PRO A 355 -32.02 -6.57 15.35
C PRO A 355 -31.21 -5.26 15.38
N ASP A 356 -30.05 -5.23 14.73
CA ASP A 356 -29.15 -4.09 14.69
C ASP A 356 -29.44 -3.15 13.52
N ALA A 357 -30.28 -3.53 12.55
CA ALA A 357 -30.58 -2.74 11.34
C ALA A 357 -31.00 -1.30 11.65
N LYS A 358 -31.86 -1.12 12.65
CA LYS A 358 -32.30 0.21 13.09
C LYS A 358 -31.14 1.04 13.63
N SER A 359 -30.30 0.43 14.48
CA SER A 359 -29.16 1.13 15.08
C SER A 359 -28.11 1.54 14.04
N ILE A 360 -27.83 0.67 13.06
CA ILE A 360 -26.94 0.94 11.93
C ILE A 360 -27.48 2.09 11.09
N ALA A 361 -28.78 2.06 10.77
CA ALA A 361 -29.43 3.10 9.98
C ALA A 361 -29.43 4.46 10.70
N GLU A 362 -29.68 4.50 12.00
CA GLU A 362 -29.69 5.74 12.79
C GLU A 362 -28.30 6.39 12.86
N VAL A 363 -27.24 5.62 13.11
CA VAL A 363 -25.86 6.13 13.15
C VAL A 363 -25.43 6.60 11.76
N ARG A 364 -25.67 5.81 10.72
CA ARG A 364 -25.36 6.19 9.34
C ARG A 364 -26.08 7.48 8.94
N ASN A 365 -27.39 7.56 9.18
CA ASN A 365 -28.19 8.71 8.78
C ASN A 365 -27.79 9.98 9.53
N ASP A 366 -27.41 9.89 10.81
CA ASP A 366 -26.90 11.05 11.55
C ASP A 366 -25.64 11.63 10.89
N ILE A 367 -24.70 10.77 10.49
CA ILE A 367 -23.46 11.14 9.81
C ILE A 367 -23.73 11.67 8.40
N GLU A 368 -24.44 10.92 7.57
CA GLU A 368 -24.70 11.25 6.15
C GLU A 368 -25.57 12.50 5.98
N HIS A 369 -26.45 12.77 6.95
CA HIS A 369 -27.21 14.01 7.00
C HIS A 369 -26.51 15.10 7.82
N CYS A 370 -25.20 14.98 8.08
CA CYS A 370 -24.37 16.01 8.73
C CYS A 370 -24.97 16.57 10.03
N GLY A 371 -25.67 15.75 10.82
CA GLY A 371 -26.32 16.15 12.06
C GLY A 371 -27.53 17.08 11.90
N PHE A 372 -28.12 17.24 10.71
CA PHE A 372 -29.33 18.04 10.47
C PHE A 372 -30.59 17.34 11.04
N ARG A 373 -30.68 17.23 12.37
CA ARG A 373 -31.83 16.69 13.13
C ARG A 373 -31.97 17.37 14.50
N THR A 374 -33.09 17.17 15.19
CA THR A 374 -33.41 17.86 16.46
C THR A 374 -32.38 17.61 17.58
N GLN A 375 -31.75 16.44 17.61
CA GLN A 375 -30.72 16.08 18.60
C GLN A 375 -29.64 15.20 17.93
N PRO A 376 -28.66 15.79 17.22
CA PRO A 376 -27.59 15.03 16.59
C PRO A 376 -26.71 14.35 17.65
N LEU A 377 -26.08 13.24 17.28
CA LEU A 377 -25.09 12.61 18.15
C LEU A 377 -23.84 13.50 18.22
N SER A 378 -23.16 13.49 19.37
CA SER A 378 -21.85 14.14 19.46
C SER A 378 -20.82 13.37 18.64
N ALA A 379 -19.73 14.03 18.24
CA ALA A 379 -18.64 13.38 17.50
C ALA A 379 -18.03 12.19 18.28
N GLU A 380 -17.96 12.30 19.61
CA GLU A 380 -17.49 11.22 20.50
C GLU A 380 -18.44 10.02 20.46
N VAL A 381 -19.75 10.25 20.65
CA VAL A 381 -20.76 9.18 20.62
C VAL A 381 -20.86 8.53 19.23
N LEU A 382 -20.68 9.30 18.16
CA LEU A 382 -20.60 8.78 16.79
C LEU A 382 -19.39 7.86 16.63
N LYS A 383 -18.20 8.30 17.05
CA LYS A 383 -16.98 7.51 16.96
C LYS A 383 -17.10 6.21 17.75
N GLU A 384 -17.64 6.26 18.97
CA GLU A 384 -17.88 5.07 19.79
C GLU A 384 -18.91 4.12 19.14
N SER A 385 -19.99 4.67 18.61
CA SER A 385 -21.05 3.88 17.96
C SER A 385 -20.54 3.20 16.69
N VAL A 386 -19.82 3.91 15.83
CA VAL A 386 -19.21 3.32 14.63
C VAL A 386 -18.16 2.27 15.01
N THR A 387 -17.32 2.54 16.01
CA THR A 387 -16.33 1.57 16.50
C THR A 387 -17.00 0.28 16.96
N ARG A 388 -18.06 0.39 17.77
CA ARG A 388 -18.85 -0.76 18.23
C ARG A 388 -19.49 -1.52 17.06
N LEU A 389 -20.12 -0.82 16.12
CA LEU A 389 -20.75 -1.45 14.95
C LEU A 389 -19.72 -2.21 14.08
N VAL A 390 -18.54 -1.63 13.86
CA VAL A 390 -17.43 -2.28 13.14
C VAL A 390 -16.91 -3.52 13.90
N GLN A 391 -16.80 -3.46 15.23
CA GLN A 391 -16.39 -4.61 16.05
C GLN A 391 -17.44 -5.72 16.09
N GLN A 392 -18.73 -5.35 16.09
CA GLN A 392 -19.86 -6.28 16.03
C GLN A 392 -20.07 -6.87 14.64
N THR A 393 -19.38 -6.36 13.61
CA THR A 393 -19.39 -6.92 12.26
C THR A 393 -18.69 -8.29 12.31
N LYS A 394 -19.48 -9.34 12.58
CA LYS A 394 -19.02 -10.73 12.71
C LYS A 394 -18.39 -11.26 11.43
N ASP A 395 -17.32 -12.04 11.52
CA ASP A 395 -16.84 -12.79 10.36
C ASP A 395 -17.87 -13.88 9.98
N ALA A 396 -17.92 -14.29 8.71
CA ALA A 396 -19.04 -15.04 8.12
C ALA A 396 -19.37 -16.44 8.72
N GLY A 397 -18.69 -16.85 9.79
CA GLY A 397 -19.04 -18.04 10.58
C GLY A 397 -20.35 -17.92 11.38
N ASP A 398 -20.88 -16.71 11.58
CA ASP A 398 -22.02 -16.42 12.46
C ASP A 398 -23.24 -15.79 11.73
N ALA A 399 -23.41 -16.05 10.42
CA ALA A 399 -24.63 -15.61 9.75
C ALA A 399 -25.85 -16.24 10.46
N PRO A 400 -26.88 -15.47 10.88
CA PRO A 400 -28.15 -16.06 11.22
C PRO A 400 -28.65 -16.77 9.95
N SER A 401 -28.79 -18.08 10.03
CA SER A 401 -29.47 -18.89 9.01
C SER A 401 -30.78 -18.20 8.63
N LYS A 402 -31.12 -18.17 7.33
CA LYS A 402 -32.44 -17.76 6.85
C LYS A 402 -33.51 -18.26 7.82
N PRO A 403 -34.55 -17.48 8.15
CA PRO A 403 -35.78 -18.09 8.61
C PRO A 403 -36.32 -18.95 7.44
N GLY A 404 -35.97 -20.23 7.43
CA GLY A 404 -36.49 -21.23 6.48
C GLY A 404 -35.50 -22.23 5.87
N HIS A 405 -34.16 -22.04 5.97
CA HIS A 405 -33.21 -23.09 5.53
C HIS A 405 -32.04 -23.16 6.51
N GLU A 406 -32.13 -24.10 7.44
CA GLU A 406 -30.97 -24.62 8.18
C GLU A 406 -30.11 -25.37 7.15
N GLY A 407 -28.86 -24.94 6.92
CA GLY A 407 -28.00 -25.53 5.90
C GLY A 407 -27.92 -27.05 6.08
N ARG A 408 -28.13 -27.82 5.01
CA ARG A 408 -28.15 -29.28 5.06
C ARG A 408 -26.76 -29.86 4.93
N THR A 409 -26.49 -30.93 5.67
CA THR A 409 -25.27 -31.71 5.59
C THR A 409 -25.51 -33.00 4.81
N TYR A 410 -24.94 -33.06 3.61
CA TYR A 410 -24.93 -34.23 2.75
C TYR A 410 -23.66 -35.04 3.00
N PHE A 411 -23.80 -36.33 3.32
CA PHE A 411 -22.67 -37.25 3.40
C PHE A 411 -22.68 -38.18 2.19
N VAL A 412 -21.72 -38.01 1.29
CA VAL A 412 -21.62 -38.73 0.03
C VAL A 412 -20.74 -39.96 0.20
N THR A 413 -21.35 -41.13 0.33
CA THR A 413 -20.63 -42.41 0.43
C THR A 413 -21.42 -43.57 -0.16
N ARG A 414 -20.71 -44.56 -0.70
CA ARG A 414 -21.25 -45.88 -1.05
C ARG A 414 -20.81 -46.98 -0.09
N HIS A 415 -19.98 -46.63 0.90
CA HIS A 415 -19.38 -47.55 1.84
C HIS A 415 -20.10 -47.47 3.19
N PRO A 416 -20.85 -48.52 3.60
CA PRO A 416 -21.43 -48.68 4.92
C PRO A 416 -20.52 -48.26 6.08
N GLY A 417 -19.27 -48.71 6.10
CA GLY A 417 -18.36 -48.38 7.20
C GLY A 417 -18.07 -46.90 7.35
N ALA A 418 -18.12 -46.10 6.27
CA ALA A 418 -17.95 -44.65 6.36
C ALA A 418 -19.20 -43.95 6.93
N ALA A 419 -20.39 -44.50 6.69
CA ALA A 419 -21.63 -44.02 7.31
C ALA A 419 -21.67 -44.36 8.80
N GLU A 420 -21.34 -45.61 9.16
CA GLU A 420 -21.21 -46.05 10.55
C GLU A 420 -20.16 -45.25 11.31
N TRP A 421 -19.02 -44.96 10.68
CA TRP A 421 -17.99 -44.10 11.26
C TRP A 421 -18.53 -42.69 11.54
N ALA A 422 -19.23 -42.08 10.59
CA ALA A 422 -19.80 -40.75 10.77
C ALA A 422 -20.82 -40.70 11.91
N GLU A 423 -21.68 -41.70 12.03
CA GLU A 423 -22.63 -41.84 13.14
C GLU A 423 -21.91 -41.98 14.50
N GLN A 424 -20.90 -42.84 14.58
CA GLN A 424 -20.18 -43.07 15.83
C GLN A 424 -19.32 -41.87 16.26
N GLU A 425 -18.81 -41.09 15.31
CA GLU A 425 -18.12 -39.82 15.58
C GLU A 425 -19.09 -38.65 15.82
N SER A 426 -20.41 -38.92 15.85
CA SER A 426 -21.47 -37.92 16.07
C SER A 426 -21.42 -36.75 15.07
N ILE A 427 -21.06 -37.04 13.82
CA ILE A 427 -21.04 -36.06 12.74
C ILE A 427 -22.49 -35.77 12.35
N PRO A 428 -22.97 -34.51 12.39
CA PRO A 428 -24.32 -34.18 12.00
C PRO A 428 -24.49 -34.38 10.49
N VAL A 429 -25.34 -35.33 10.09
CA VAL A 429 -25.65 -35.62 8.68
C VAL A 429 -27.15 -35.63 8.51
N ASP A 430 -27.65 -34.79 7.61
CA ASP A 430 -29.08 -34.72 7.28
C ASP A 430 -29.48 -35.73 6.20
N GLU A 431 -28.57 -35.99 5.25
CA GLU A 431 -28.84 -36.90 4.13
C GLU A 431 -27.58 -37.68 3.73
N PHE A 432 -27.62 -39.01 3.83
CA PHE A 432 -26.63 -39.89 3.22
C PHE A 432 -27.00 -40.15 1.75
N VAL A 433 -26.08 -39.87 0.83
CA VAL A 433 -26.30 -40.06 -0.62
C VAL A 433 -25.18 -40.87 -1.26
N HIS A 434 -25.51 -41.75 -2.19
CA HIS A 434 -24.50 -42.51 -2.97
C HIS A 434 -23.89 -41.69 -4.13
N HIS A 435 -24.64 -40.70 -4.60
CA HIS A 435 -24.27 -39.80 -5.68
C HIS A 435 -24.84 -38.42 -5.37
N LEU A 436 -23.99 -37.40 -5.46
CA LEU A 436 -24.42 -36.02 -5.27
C LEU A 436 -24.80 -35.41 -6.61
N ASP A 437 -26.05 -34.97 -6.72
CA ASP A 437 -26.44 -34.00 -7.74
C ASP A 437 -26.16 -32.59 -7.20
N THR A 438 -25.09 -31.96 -7.70
CA THR A 438 -24.67 -30.62 -7.26
C THR A 438 -25.72 -29.54 -7.54
N ALA A 439 -26.70 -29.77 -8.43
CA ALA A 439 -27.79 -28.83 -8.65
C ALA A 439 -28.70 -28.63 -7.42
N ARG A 440 -28.67 -29.58 -6.46
CA ARG A 440 -29.43 -29.52 -5.21
C ARG A 440 -28.77 -28.67 -4.13
N ILE A 441 -27.49 -28.32 -4.30
CA ILE A 441 -26.72 -27.60 -3.28
C ILE A 441 -27.15 -26.14 -3.23
N GLN A 442 -27.51 -25.70 -2.03
CA GLN A 442 -27.80 -24.32 -1.72
C GLN A 442 -26.66 -23.69 -0.92
N TRP A 443 -26.63 -22.36 -0.89
CA TRP A 443 -25.68 -21.61 -0.09
C TRP A 443 -25.82 -21.98 1.39
N GLY A 444 -24.70 -22.34 2.03
CA GLY A 444 -24.66 -22.79 3.43
C GLY A 444 -24.79 -24.29 3.64
N ASP A 445 -25.10 -25.08 2.60
CA ASP A 445 -25.06 -26.53 2.69
C ASP A 445 -23.61 -27.04 2.88
N THR A 446 -23.49 -28.17 3.56
CA THR A 446 -22.21 -28.85 3.79
C THR A 446 -22.20 -30.21 3.08
N VAL A 447 -21.13 -30.50 2.36
CA VAL A 447 -20.94 -31.76 1.63
C VAL A 447 -19.71 -32.47 2.17
N ILE A 448 -19.90 -33.68 2.69
CA ILE A 448 -18.86 -34.51 3.28
C ILE A 448 -18.64 -35.74 2.40
N GLY A 449 -17.39 -36.11 2.11
CA GLY A 449 -17.05 -37.37 1.45
C GLY A 449 -15.95 -37.24 0.41
N THR A 450 -15.71 -38.29 -0.37
CA THR A 450 -14.68 -38.31 -1.41
C THR A 450 -15.31 -38.09 -2.77
N LEU A 451 -15.18 -36.87 -3.31
CA LEU A 451 -15.76 -36.47 -4.60
C LEU A 451 -14.70 -36.26 -5.68
N PRO A 452 -15.02 -36.54 -6.95
CA PRO A 452 -14.24 -36.04 -8.08
C PRO A 452 -14.06 -34.52 -8.03
N VAL A 453 -12.88 -34.03 -8.37
CA VAL A 453 -12.49 -32.60 -8.23
C VAL A 453 -13.44 -31.63 -8.94
N GLN A 454 -14.03 -32.04 -10.07
CA GLN A 454 -15.00 -31.23 -10.80
C GLN A 454 -16.30 -31.02 -10.02
N LEU A 455 -16.74 -32.00 -9.23
CA LEU A 455 -17.93 -31.86 -8.38
C LEU A 455 -17.64 -30.98 -7.18
N ILE A 456 -16.43 -31.08 -6.60
CA ILE A 456 -15.99 -30.17 -5.53
C ILE A 456 -16.05 -28.73 -6.02
N ALA A 457 -15.54 -28.46 -7.23
CA ALA A 457 -15.60 -27.12 -7.81
C ALA A 457 -17.04 -26.62 -7.99
N GLN A 458 -17.97 -27.48 -8.42
CA GLN A 458 -19.39 -27.16 -8.59
C GLN A 458 -20.13 -26.92 -7.26
N VAL A 459 -19.74 -27.64 -6.19
CA VAL A 459 -20.25 -27.40 -4.82
C VAL A 459 -19.77 -26.04 -4.32
N CYS A 460 -18.47 -25.76 -4.43
CA CYS A 460 -17.89 -24.48 -4.03
C CYS A 460 -18.47 -23.30 -4.83
N GLU A 461 -18.72 -23.47 -6.13
CA GLU A 461 -19.33 -22.46 -7.00
C GLU A 461 -20.74 -22.06 -6.57
N ARG A 462 -21.49 -23.01 -5.98
CA ARG A 462 -22.86 -22.82 -5.46
C ARG A 462 -22.91 -22.30 -4.01
N GLY A 463 -21.75 -22.08 -3.39
CA GLY A 463 -21.67 -21.63 -1.99
C GLY A 463 -21.86 -22.74 -0.96
N GLY A 464 -21.72 -24.01 -1.37
CA GLY A 464 -21.63 -25.14 -0.45
C GLY A 464 -20.22 -25.30 0.12
N ARG A 465 -20.11 -25.75 1.38
CA ARG A 465 -18.85 -26.10 2.04
C ARG A 465 -18.51 -27.55 1.74
N TYR A 466 -17.26 -27.85 1.40
CA TYR A 466 -16.83 -29.21 1.12
C TYR A 466 -15.79 -29.71 2.13
N HIS A 467 -16.07 -30.85 2.75
CA HIS A 467 -15.13 -31.60 3.60
C HIS A 467 -14.80 -32.95 2.96
N HIS A 468 -13.52 -33.18 2.73
CA HIS A 468 -13.00 -34.45 2.25
C HIS A 468 -12.82 -35.43 3.41
N LEU A 469 -13.23 -36.69 3.21
CA LEU A 469 -12.89 -37.77 4.12
C LEU A 469 -11.48 -38.27 3.80
N THR A 470 -10.51 -37.86 4.61
CA THR A 470 -9.09 -38.23 4.45
C THR A 470 -8.75 -39.41 5.36
N LEU A 471 -7.98 -40.36 4.81
CA LEU A 471 -7.50 -41.56 5.48
C LEU A 471 -6.00 -41.71 5.26
N ASP A 472 -5.26 -42.05 6.32
CA ASP A 472 -3.86 -42.47 6.25
C ASP A 472 -3.81 -43.96 5.85
N LEU A 473 -4.26 -44.28 4.62
CA LEU A 473 -4.55 -45.64 4.19
C LEU A 473 -3.28 -46.43 3.74
N PRO A 474 -2.87 -47.50 4.47
CA PRO A 474 -1.77 -48.36 4.05
C PRO A 474 -2.09 -49.11 2.74
N ALA A 475 -1.05 -49.52 2.00
CA ALA A 475 -1.22 -50.13 0.68
C ALA A 475 -2.07 -51.42 0.69
N GLU A 476 -1.96 -52.22 1.76
CA GLU A 476 -2.69 -53.47 1.99
C GLU A 476 -4.21 -53.29 2.19
N PHE A 477 -4.65 -52.09 2.58
CA PHE A 477 -6.06 -51.77 2.81
C PHE A 477 -6.74 -51.11 1.61
N ARG A 478 -6.00 -50.85 0.52
CA ARG A 478 -6.56 -50.21 -0.69
C ARG A 478 -7.49 -51.14 -1.45
N GLY A 479 -8.61 -50.60 -1.94
CA GLY A 479 -9.59 -51.35 -2.74
C GLY A 479 -10.45 -52.33 -1.93
N ARG A 480 -10.29 -52.36 -0.61
CA ARG A 480 -11.14 -53.11 0.31
C ARG A 480 -12.16 -52.18 0.95
N GLU A 481 -13.32 -52.73 1.26
CA GLU A 481 -14.29 -52.05 2.10
C GLU A 481 -13.83 -52.08 3.57
N LEU A 482 -13.83 -50.93 4.23
CA LEU A 482 -13.33 -50.77 5.60
C LEU A 482 -14.50 -50.60 6.57
N THR A 483 -14.36 -51.19 7.76
CA THR A 483 -15.28 -50.97 8.89
C THR A 483 -15.01 -49.64 9.59
N ALA A 484 -15.94 -49.18 10.45
CA ALA A 484 -15.75 -47.95 11.22
C ALA A 484 -14.48 -47.95 12.11
N ASP A 485 -14.15 -49.08 12.73
CA ASP A 485 -12.96 -49.23 13.55
C ASP A 485 -11.67 -49.21 12.71
N GLU A 486 -11.71 -49.78 11.51
CA GLU A 486 -10.58 -49.73 10.56
C GLU A 486 -10.38 -48.31 10.01
N LEU A 487 -11.46 -47.55 9.79
CA LEU A 487 -11.38 -46.13 9.45
C LEU A 487 -10.71 -45.32 10.57
N ARG A 488 -11.03 -45.58 11.85
CA ARG A 488 -10.32 -44.97 12.99
C ARG A 488 -8.85 -45.35 13.02
N ALA A 489 -8.53 -46.64 12.82
CA ALA A 489 -7.16 -47.11 12.76
C ALA A 489 -6.37 -46.44 11.63
N CYS A 490 -7.04 -46.12 10.51
CA CYS A 490 -6.51 -45.34 9.39
C CYS A 490 -6.60 -43.81 9.59
N ARG A 491 -6.86 -43.32 10.81
CA ARG A 491 -6.93 -41.89 11.15
C ARG A 491 -7.87 -41.08 10.24
N ALA A 492 -9.06 -41.64 10.01
CA ALA A 492 -10.15 -40.96 9.33
C ALA A 492 -10.40 -39.57 9.93
N ARG A 493 -10.41 -38.55 9.07
CA ARG A 493 -10.65 -37.16 9.46
C ARG A 493 -11.32 -36.40 8.33
N LEU A 494 -12.03 -35.34 8.70
CA LEU A 494 -12.63 -34.41 7.75
C LEU A 494 -11.71 -33.21 7.55
N GLU A 495 -11.31 -32.97 6.30
CA GLU A 495 -10.46 -31.85 5.93
C GLU A 495 -11.20 -30.95 4.92
N THR A 496 -11.19 -29.65 5.15
CA THR A 496 -11.86 -28.70 4.24
C THR A 496 -11.01 -28.47 3.00
N PHE A 497 -11.62 -28.62 1.82
CA PHE A 497 -10.98 -28.29 0.55
C PHE A 497 -11.85 -27.33 -0.26
N THR A 498 -11.18 -26.45 -1.02
CA THR A 498 -11.82 -25.62 -2.03
C THR A 498 -11.24 -25.94 -3.39
N ALA A 499 -12.09 -26.26 -4.35
CA ALA A 499 -11.68 -26.48 -5.74
C ALA A 499 -12.31 -25.43 -6.65
N ARG A 500 -11.63 -25.12 -7.75
CA ARG A 500 -12.14 -24.29 -8.85
C ARG A 500 -11.60 -24.81 -10.17
N CYS A 501 -12.38 -24.75 -11.23
CA CYS A 501 -11.88 -25.01 -12.58
C CYS A 501 -10.94 -23.86 -12.99
N VAL A 502 -9.77 -24.19 -13.52
CA VAL A 502 -8.78 -23.22 -14.00
C VAL A 502 -8.46 -23.58 -15.44
N ASP A 503 -8.62 -22.61 -16.34
CA ASP A 503 -8.20 -22.71 -17.75
C ASP A 503 -6.70 -22.39 -17.91
#